data_AF-A0A0Q0GNE3-F1
#
_entry.id   AF-A0A0Q0GNE3-F1
#
_cell.length_a   1.000
_cell.length_b   1.000
_cell.length_c   1.000
_cell.angle_alpha   90.00
_cell.angle_beta   90.00
_cell.angle_gamma   90.00
#
_symmetry.space_group_name_H-M   'P 1'
#
loop_
_entity.id
_entity.type
_entity.pdbx_description
1 polymer ?
#
loop_
_entity_poly.entity_id
_entity_poly.type
_entity_poly.pdbx_seq_one_letter_code
_entity_poly.pdbx_strand_id
1 'polypeptide(L)'
;MKIFSQLKALIAHTILLSFIFCANAQHTDLLELDGFRKAVNSADYLAKVKIIKVESFQEVDGSQRHVFTADVVTTYKGSTHKQISYEMFVERGEDVMCNSAPIYLALCKSLNGSYYWPGTGSEFKPTPVINAWINENRVSLKLARTPAGWCD
;
A
#
# COMPACT_ATOMS: atom_id res chain seq x y z
N MET A 1 -1.38 -1.50 -55.04
CA MET A 1 -2.29 -0.69 -54.19
C MET A 1 -2.76 -1.38 -52.91
N LYS A 2 -2.92 -2.73 -52.86
CA LYS A 2 -3.41 -3.44 -51.65
C LYS A 2 -2.45 -3.43 -50.44
N ILE A 3 -1.13 -3.46 -50.67
CA ILE A 3 -0.12 -3.55 -49.59
C ILE A 3 -0.10 -2.29 -48.70
N PHE A 4 -0.25 -1.11 -49.29
CA PHE A 4 -0.31 0.16 -48.55
C PHE A 4 -1.58 0.29 -47.69
N SER A 5 -2.69 -0.32 -48.10
CA SER A 5 -3.94 -0.34 -47.32
C SER A 5 -3.83 -1.26 -46.11
N GLN A 6 -3.21 -2.44 -46.28
CA GLN A 6 -2.98 -3.40 -45.17
C GLN A 6 -2.00 -2.84 -44.13
N LEU A 7 -0.94 -2.15 -44.57
CA LEU A 7 0.03 -1.51 -43.67
C LEU A 7 -0.61 -0.38 -42.83
N LYS A 8 -1.47 0.45 -43.44
CA LYS A 8 -2.21 1.49 -42.73
C LYS A 8 -3.19 0.91 -41.69
N ALA A 9 -3.87 -0.18 -42.03
CA ALA A 9 -4.78 -0.88 -41.12
C ALA A 9 -4.03 -1.48 -39.91
N LEU A 10 -2.86 -2.09 -40.15
CA LEU A 10 -2.01 -2.65 -39.09
C LEU A 10 -1.48 -1.55 -38.15
N ILE A 11 -0.97 -0.44 -38.70
CA ILE A 11 -0.49 0.70 -37.91
C ILE A 11 -1.64 1.28 -37.06
N ALA A 12 -2.82 1.48 -37.65
CA ALA A 12 -3.99 1.97 -36.92
C ALA A 12 -4.43 1.01 -35.79
N HIS A 13 -4.35 -0.31 -36.02
CA HIS A 13 -4.65 -1.32 -35.00
C HIS A 13 -3.66 -1.29 -33.84
N THR A 14 -2.36 -1.19 -34.15
CA THR A 14 -1.29 -1.16 -33.13
C THR A 14 -1.38 0.10 -32.29
N ILE A 15 -1.67 1.24 -32.93
CA ILE A 15 -1.90 2.52 -32.25
C ILE A 15 -3.13 2.43 -31.34
N LEU A 16 -4.26 1.90 -31.84
CA LEU A 16 -5.48 1.75 -31.04
C LEU A 16 -5.26 0.86 -29.81
N LEU A 17 -4.55 -0.26 -29.97
CA LEU A 17 -4.19 -1.14 -28.85
C LEU A 17 -3.33 -0.40 -27.81
N SER A 18 -2.33 0.36 -28.24
CA SER A 18 -1.47 1.12 -27.32
C SER A 18 -2.24 2.16 -26.50
N PHE A 19 -3.23 2.84 -27.09
CA PHE A 19 -4.07 3.79 -26.37
C PHE A 19 -4.94 3.13 -25.31
N ILE A 20 -5.49 1.94 -25.59
CA ILE A 20 -6.30 1.18 -24.63
C ILE A 20 -5.46 0.75 -23.42
N PHE A 21 -4.21 0.29 -23.65
CA PHE A 21 -3.30 -0.08 -22.56
C PHE A 21 -2.93 1.11 -21.66
N CYS A 22 -2.61 2.26 -22.23
CA CYS A 22 -2.28 3.46 -21.45
C CYS A 22 -3.46 3.95 -20.60
N ALA A 23 -4.67 3.96 -21.17
CA ALA A 23 -5.87 4.38 -20.45
C ALA A 23 -6.17 3.46 -19.25
N ASN A 24 -6.01 2.15 -19.41
CA ASN A 24 -6.20 1.18 -18.32
C ASN A 24 -5.15 1.35 -17.21
N ALA A 25 -3.86 1.51 -17.55
CA ALA A 25 -2.80 1.73 -16.57
C ALA A 25 -3.06 3.00 -15.74
N GLN A 26 -3.44 4.10 -16.40
CA GLN A 26 -3.77 5.35 -15.74
C GLN A 26 -5.00 5.22 -14.82
N HIS A 27 -6.00 4.44 -15.22
CA HIS A 27 -7.18 4.19 -14.38
C HIS A 27 -6.82 3.40 -13.12
N THR A 28 -5.97 2.36 -13.24
CA THR A 28 -5.50 1.58 -12.09
C THR A 28 -4.68 2.42 -11.12
N ASP A 29 -3.76 3.25 -11.61
CA ASP A 29 -2.94 4.14 -10.78
C ASP A 29 -3.79 5.14 -9.97
N LEU A 30 -4.85 5.66 -10.58
CA LEU A 30 -5.78 6.59 -9.90
C LEU A 30 -6.60 5.89 -8.81
N LEU A 31 -7.06 4.66 -9.05
CA LEU A 31 -7.76 3.86 -8.05
C LEU A 31 -6.84 3.51 -6.88
N GLU A 32 -5.59 3.14 -7.14
CA GLU A 32 -4.61 2.85 -6.10
C GLU A 32 -4.31 4.10 -5.26
N LEU A 33 -4.16 5.27 -5.90
CA LEU A 33 -3.99 6.53 -5.20
C LEU A 33 -5.20 6.89 -4.33
N ASP A 34 -6.44 6.65 -4.79
CA ASP A 34 -7.64 6.90 -3.98
C ASP A 34 -7.67 6.00 -2.73
N GLY A 35 -7.36 4.72 -2.90
CA GLY A 35 -7.19 3.78 -1.78
C GLY A 35 -6.11 4.24 -0.80
N PHE A 36 -4.95 4.66 -1.33
CA PHE A 36 -3.85 5.19 -0.53
C PHE A 36 -4.28 6.40 0.31
N ARG A 37 -4.94 7.38 -0.31
CA ARG A 37 -5.40 8.59 0.38
C ARG A 37 -6.40 8.27 1.49
N LYS A 38 -7.30 7.32 1.26
CA LYS A 38 -8.24 6.84 2.29
C LYS A 38 -7.48 6.23 3.46
N ALA A 39 -6.57 5.30 3.21
CA ALA A 39 -5.76 4.66 4.24
C ALA A 39 -4.97 5.68 5.09
N VAL A 40 -4.32 6.64 4.43
CA VAL A 40 -3.53 7.69 5.10
C VAL A 40 -4.38 8.59 6.00
N ASN A 41 -5.60 8.91 5.57
CA ASN A 41 -6.51 9.71 6.36
C ASN A 41 -7.01 8.96 7.59
N SER A 42 -7.26 7.65 7.45
CA SER A 42 -7.90 6.83 8.47
C SER A 42 -6.94 6.12 9.43
N ALA A 43 -5.67 5.94 9.07
CA ALA A 43 -4.68 5.24 9.90
C ALA A 43 -3.92 6.19 10.86
N ASP A 44 -3.47 5.68 12.00
CA ASP A 44 -2.68 6.45 12.97
C ASP A 44 -1.22 6.66 12.57
N TYR A 45 -0.72 5.75 11.76
CA TYR A 45 0.68 5.69 11.38
C TYR A 45 0.81 5.49 9.88
N LEU A 46 1.75 6.20 9.26
CA LEU A 46 2.13 5.99 7.87
C LEU A 46 3.63 6.05 7.76
N ALA A 47 4.23 5.00 7.23
CA ALA A 47 5.66 4.98 6.92
C ALA A 47 5.97 4.21 5.65
N LYS A 48 7.10 4.53 5.05
CA LYS A 48 7.77 3.63 4.11
C LYS A 48 8.67 2.71 4.90
N VAL A 49 8.48 1.41 4.76
CA VAL A 49 9.16 0.39 5.55
C VAL A 49 9.69 -0.74 4.67
N LYS A 50 10.65 -1.49 5.20
CA LYS A 50 11.12 -2.75 4.63
C LYS A 50 10.87 -3.84 5.66
N ILE A 51 10.03 -4.83 5.33
CA ILE A 51 9.79 -5.98 6.21
C ILE A 51 11.07 -6.81 6.26
N ILE A 52 11.50 -7.16 7.46
CA ILE A 52 12.75 -7.93 7.70
C ILE A 52 12.49 -9.28 8.38
N LYS A 53 11.36 -9.43 9.08
CA LYS A 53 11.01 -10.65 9.80
C LYS A 53 9.49 -10.78 9.90
N VAL A 54 9.00 -12.01 9.81
CA VAL A 54 7.62 -12.37 10.12
C VAL A 54 7.66 -13.59 11.05
N GLU A 55 6.95 -13.51 12.16
CA GLU A 55 6.72 -14.62 13.08
C GLU A 55 5.24 -14.97 13.09
N SER A 56 4.92 -16.26 13.03
CA SER A 56 3.55 -16.74 12.88
C SER A 56 3.16 -17.58 14.08
N PHE A 57 2.00 -17.30 14.65
CA PHE A 57 1.48 -17.93 15.86
C PHE A 57 0.08 -18.48 15.56
N GLN A 58 -0.18 -19.71 16.00
CA GLN A 58 -1.53 -20.28 15.99
C GLN A 58 -2.24 -19.85 17.26
N GLU A 59 -3.39 -19.20 17.11
CA GLU A 59 -4.22 -18.79 18.24
C GLU A 59 -5.19 -19.91 18.65
N VAL A 60 -5.69 -19.84 19.89
CA VAL A 60 -6.54 -20.90 20.48
C VAL A 60 -7.88 -21.02 19.75
N ASP A 61 -8.40 -19.90 19.22
CA ASP A 61 -9.63 -19.84 18.42
C ASP A 61 -9.46 -20.38 16.99
N GLY A 62 -8.23 -20.75 16.63
CA GLY A 62 -7.87 -21.30 15.34
C GLY A 62 -7.47 -20.26 14.28
N SER A 63 -7.50 -18.97 14.61
CA SER A 63 -6.92 -17.91 13.77
C SER A 63 -5.38 -17.97 13.77
N GLN A 64 -4.76 -17.26 12.83
CA GLN A 64 -3.31 -17.07 12.80
C GLN A 64 -2.97 -15.61 13.06
N ARG A 65 -2.04 -15.39 13.98
CA ARG A 65 -1.45 -14.08 14.23
C ARG A 65 -0.05 -14.03 13.67
N HIS A 66 0.22 -13.02 12.85
CA HIS A 66 1.55 -12.72 12.34
C HIS A 66 2.08 -11.46 12.99
N VAL A 67 3.30 -11.53 13.50
CA VAL A 67 4.06 -10.39 14.02
C VAL A 67 5.14 -10.05 13.00
N PHE A 68 4.99 -8.88 12.39
CA PHE A 68 5.94 -8.36 11.42
C PHE A 68 6.91 -7.42 12.11
N THR A 69 8.20 -7.57 11.82
CA THR A 69 9.21 -6.57 12.13
C THR A 69 9.67 -5.90 10.84
N ALA A 70 9.69 -4.57 10.83
CA ALA A 70 10.08 -3.79 9.67
C ALA A 70 11.00 -2.63 10.02
N ASP A 71 12.04 -2.46 9.21
CA ASP A 71 12.89 -1.27 9.28
C ASP A 71 12.17 -0.08 8.64
N VAL A 72 12.20 1.05 9.33
CA VAL A 72 11.53 2.27 8.87
C VAL A 72 12.49 3.08 8.01
N VAL A 73 12.16 3.22 6.73
CA VAL A 73 12.89 4.07 5.78
C VAL A 73 12.54 5.53 6.04
N THR A 74 11.24 5.84 6.17
CA THR A 74 10.76 7.20 6.46
C THR A 74 9.37 7.15 7.07
N THR A 75 9.17 7.86 8.19
CA THR A 75 7.84 8.10 8.76
C THR A 75 7.22 9.37 8.17
N TYR A 76 5.95 9.28 7.78
CA TYR A 76 5.18 10.37 7.20
C TYR A 76 4.06 10.86 8.13
N LYS A 77 3.45 9.94 8.92
CA LYS A 77 2.43 10.25 9.93
C LYS A 77 2.70 9.42 11.19
N GLY A 78 2.49 10.02 12.36
CA GLY A 78 2.72 9.39 13.67
C GLY A 78 4.17 9.51 14.18
N SER A 79 4.48 8.76 15.25
CA SER A 79 5.78 8.79 15.93
C SER A 79 6.91 8.24 15.05
N THR A 80 8.06 8.91 15.01
CA THR A 80 9.21 8.41 14.24
C THR A 80 9.91 7.26 14.97
N HIS A 81 10.17 6.18 14.25
CA HIS A 81 10.89 5.00 14.74
C HIS A 81 11.98 4.61 13.75
N LYS A 82 13.01 3.89 14.20
CA LYS A 82 13.97 3.22 13.29
C LYS A 82 13.45 1.86 12.82
N GLN A 83 12.67 1.21 13.67
CA GLN A 83 12.09 -0.10 13.44
C GLN A 83 10.73 -0.13 14.14
N ILE A 84 9.77 -0.84 13.55
CA ILE A 84 8.46 -1.08 14.13
C ILE A 84 8.15 -2.57 14.16
N SER A 85 7.28 -2.95 15.08
CA SER A 85 6.60 -4.24 15.08
C SER A 85 5.10 -4.01 14.99
N TYR A 86 4.38 -4.84 14.23
CA TYR A 86 2.94 -4.79 14.14
C TYR A 86 2.33 -6.18 13.98
N GLU A 87 1.09 -6.32 14.44
CA GLU A 87 0.35 -7.57 14.37
C GLU A 87 -0.66 -7.56 13.22
N MET A 88 -0.86 -8.73 12.60
CA MET A 88 -1.91 -8.99 11.62
C MET A 88 -2.57 -10.30 11.97
N PHE A 89 -3.90 -10.31 12.03
CA PHE A 89 -4.68 -11.52 12.23
C PHE A 89 -5.27 -11.95 10.88
N VAL A 90 -5.13 -13.22 10.55
CA VAL A 90 -5.63 -13.82 9.31
C VAL A 90 -6.36 -15.13 9.57
N GLU A 91 -7.15 -15.54 8.59
CA GLU A 91 -7.78 -16.86 8.62
C GLU A 91 -6.73 -17.97 8.47
N ARG A 92 -7.06 -19.15 8.99
CA ARG A 92 -6.15 -20.30 8.95
C ARG A 92 -5.84 -20.69 7.51
N GLY A 93 -4.54 -20.71 7.19
CA GLY A 93 -4.04 -21.18 5.90
C GLY A 93 -3.81 -20.06 4.88
N GLU A 94 -4.05 -18.81 5.25
CA GLU A 94 -3.56 -17.67 4.49
C GLU A 94 -2.04 -17.56 4.66
N ASP A 95 -1.32 -17.57 3.53
CA ASP A 95 0.12 -17.46 3.53
C ASP A 95 0.55 -16.00 3.49
N VAL A 96 1.61 -15.67 4.22
CA VAL A 96 2.13 -14.30 4.30
C VAL A 96 3.40 -14.20 3.49
N MET A 97 3.28 -13.57 2.33
CA MET A 97 4.42 -13.30 1.45
C MET A 97 5.28 -12.17 2.02
N CYS A 98 6.46 -12.52 2.54
CA CYS A 98 7.45 -11.54 2.98
C CYS A 98 8.23 -10.98 1.77
N ASN A 99 7.72 -9.91 1.16
CA ASN A 99 8.45 -9.18 0.13
C ASN A 99 9.47 -8.22 0.77
N SER A 100 10.74 -8.34 0.38
CA SER A 100 11.81 -7.46 0.89
C SER A 100 11.86 -6.07 0.21
N ALA A 101 11.01 -5.81 -0.78
CA ALA A 101 10.88 -4.49 -1.38
C ALA A 101 10.25 -3.49 -0.39
N PRO A 102 10.72 -2.24 -0.32
CA PRO A 102 10.08 -1.23 0.52
C PRO A 102 8.63 -0.96 0.09
N ILE A 103 7.73 -0.86 1.05
CA ILE A 103 6.30 -0.59 0.87
C ILE A 103 5.89 0.65 1.68
N TYR A 104 4.77 1.26 1.31
CA TYR A 104 4.07 2.16 2.20
C TYR A 104 3.11 1.36 3.08
N LEU A 105 3.20 1.56 4.38
CA LEU A 105 2.43 0.84 5.38
C LEU A 105 1.65 1.84 6.24
N ALA A 106 0.34 1.67 6.26
CA ALA A 106 -0.62 2.41 7.06
C ALA A 106 -1.11 1.51 8.21
N LEU A 107 -0.92 1.93 9.47
CA LEU A 107 -1.24 1.12 10.64
C LEU A 107 -2.10 1.89 11.63
N CYS A 108 -2.93 1.15 12.35
CA CYS A 108 -3.64 1.66 13.51
C CYS A 108 -2.84 1.41 14.79
N LYS A 109 -3.14 2.18 15.82
CA LYS A 109 -2.49 2.07 17.12
C LYS A 109 -3.53 1.74 18.19
N SER A 110 -3.35 0.63 18.88
CA SER A 110 -4.23 0.26 19.98
C SER A 110 -4.05 1.17 21.19
N LEU A 111 -4.95 1.08 22.16
CA LEU A 111 -4.90 1.88 23.40
C LEU A 111 -3.60 1.68 24.20
N ASN A 112 -2.99 0.50 24.13
CA ASN A 112 -1.71 0.22 24.79
C ASN A 112 -0.49 0.73 23.99
N GLY A 113 -0.73 1.25 22.79
CA GLY A 113 0.26 1.83 21.91
C GLY A 113 0.90 0.88 20.91
N SER A 114 0.46 -0.37 20.84
CA SER A 114 0.93 -1.35 19.85
C SER A 114 0.33 -1.07 18.48
N TYR A 115 1.10 -1.29 17.43
CA TYR A 115 0.60 -1.15 16.07
C TYR A 115 -0.06 -2.44 15.59
N TYR A 116 -1.14 -2.30 14.81
CA TYR A 116 -1.80 -3.43 14.17
C TYR A 116 -2.23 -3.07 12.75
N TRP A 117 -2.34 -4.09 11.92
CA TRP A 117 -2.83 -4.01 10.55
C TRP A 117 -4.36 -3.97 10.56
N PRO A 118 -5.02 -2.87 10.14
CA PRO A 118 -6.47 -2.75 10.22
C PRO A 118 -7.25 -3.51 9.14
N GLY A 119 -6.57 -3.97 8.08
CA GLY A 119 -7.19 -4.79 7.03
C GLY A 119 -6.72 -4.44 5.62
N THR A 120 -7.43 -4.95 4.61
CA THR A 120 -7.11 -4.69 3.20
C THR A 120 -6.98 -3.18 2.92
N GLY A 121 -5.93 -2.80 2.20
CA GLY A 121 -5.60 -1.40 1.94
C GLY A 121 -4.69 -0.76 3.00
N SER A 122 -4.04 -1.56 3.85
CA SER A 122 -2.99 -1.08 4.77
C SER A 122 -1.60 -1.03 4.14
N GLU A 123 -1.41 -1.73 3.02
CA GLU A 123 -0.14 -1.83 2.30
C GLU A 123 -0.28 -1.34 0.86
N PHE A 124 0.70 -0.56 0.41
CA PHE A 124 0.78 -0.06 -0.96
C PHE A 124 2.21 -0.14 -1.48
N LYS A 125 2.35 -0.53 -2.75
CA LYS A 125 3.64 -0.50 -3.42
C LYS A 125 4.03 0.94 -3.73
N PRO A 126 5.33 1.27 -3.76
CA PRO A 126 5.75 2.60 -4.20
C PRO A 126 5.55 2.75 -5.72
N THR A 127 4.47 3.40 -6.13
CA THR A 127 4.23 3.78 -7.53
C THR A 127 4.63 5.24 -7.78
N PRO A 128 4.91 5.65 -9.03
CA PRO A 128 5.20 7.06 -9.33
C PRO A 128 4.12 8.02 -8.83
N VAL A 129 2.85 7.66 -8.97
CA VAL A 129 1.69 8.47 -8.56
C VAL A 129 1.61 8.63 -7.04
N ILE A 130 1.78 7.54 -6.27
CA ILE A 130 1.82 7.60 -4.80
C ILE A 130 3.04 8.39 -4.31
N ASN A 131 4.22 8.14 -4.90
CA ASN A 131 5.46 8.83 -4.52
C ASN A 131 5.34 10.35 -4.76
N ALA A 132 4.76 10.77 -5.89
CA ALA A 132 4.51 12.17 -6.20
C ALA A 132 3.58 12.81 -5.16
N TRP A 133 2.45 12.16 -4.89
CA TRP A 133 1.48 12.66 -3.90
C TRP A 133 2.09 12.78 -2.50
N ILE A 134 2.86 11.78 -2.05
CA ILE A 134 3.58 11.82 -0.76
C ILE A 134 4.52 13.02 -0.68
N ASN A 135 5.28 13.29 -1.75
CA ASN A 135 6.24 14.39 -1.78
C ASN A 135 5.55 15.75 -1.70
N GLU A 136 4.44 15.91 -2.43
CA GLU A 136 3.63 17.13 -2.42
C GLU A 136 2.94 17.37 -1.06
N ASN A 137 2.54 16.30 -0.37
CA ASN A 137 1.76 16.38 0.87
C ASN A 137 2.60 16.13 2.15
N ARG A 138 3.92 16.01 2.04
CA ARG A 138 4.78 15.55 3.15
C ARG A 138 4.60 16.35 4.44
N VAL A 139 4.39 17.66 4.34
CA VAL A 139 4.22 18.55 5.50
C VAL A 139 2.85 18.36 6.14
N SER A 140 1.78 18.27 5.35
CA SER A 140 0.41 18.08 5.88
C SER A 140 0.26 16.72 6.55
N LEU A 141 0.91 15.68 6.04
CA LEU A 141 0.88 14.33 6.62
C LEU A 141 1.43 14.26 8.04
N LYS A 142 2.50 15.03 8.34
CA LYS A 142 3.08 15.07 9.69
C LYS A 142 2.14 15.69 10.73
N LEU A 143 1.25 16.57 10.28
CA LEU A 143 0.31 17.30 11.12
C LEU A 143 -1.08 16.66 11.14
N ALA A 144 -1.32 15.67 10.26
CA ALA A 144 -2.61 15.02 10.13
C ALA A 144 -2.96 14.26 11.41
N ARG A 145 -4.12 14.58 11.99
CA ARG A 145 -4.73 13.79 13.05
C ARG A 145 -5.60 12.70 12.42
N THR A 146 -5.73 11.57 13.12
CA THR A 146 -6.65 10.51 12.72
C THR A 146 -8.05 10.87 13.20
N PRO A 147 -9.05 11.00 12.31
CA PRO A 147 -10.45 11.00 12.71
C PRO A 147 -10.88 9.58 13.11
N ALA A 148 -11.94 9.47 13.92
CA ALA A 148 -12.62 8.20 14.22
C ALA A 148 -12.96 7.45 12.91
N GLY A 149 -12.68 6.15 12.83
CA GLY A 149 -12.71 5.36 11.60
C GLY A 149 -12.05 3.98 11.71
N TRP A 150 -11.15 3.64 10.77
CA TRP A 150 -10.48 2.31 10.66
C TRP A 150 -9.80 1.81 11.93
N CYS A 151 -9.46 2.70 12.86
CA CYS A 151 -8.69 2.38 14.06
C CYS A 151 -9.54 2.24 15.33
N ASP A 152 -10.88 2.23 15.20
CA ASP A 152 -11.84 2.14 16.31
C ASP A 152 -12.37 0.72 16.54
#